data_AF-A0A0N8JXQ7-F1
#
_entry.id   AF-A0A0N8JXQ7-F1
#
_cell.length_a   1.000
_cell.length_b   1.000
_cell.length_c   1.000
_cell.angle_alpha   90.00
_cell.angle_beta   90.00
_cell.angle_gamma   90.00
#
_symmetry.space_group_name_H-M   'P 1'
#
loop_
_entity.id
_entity.type
_entity.pdbx_description
1 polymer ?
#
loop_
_entity_poly.entity_id
_entity_poly.type
_entity_poly.pdbx_seq_one_letter_code
_entity_poly.pdbx_strand_id
1 'polypeptide(L)'
;MTAAGVAGVAGVATVAALDPEFVREVLECPICLETYNQDQLRPKLLQCGHTVCRQCLEKLLASTINGVRCPFCSKVSRMSSISQLADNLTVLKIIDCSGSASSATTSSLMCRSCRSRLPRRHCHDCGVVLCDTCAADGRQHQGHGVQAIRSAAEQRRRELGARLAALREAAGDIQRKKAAIDSVSRSLRLKYRAVQQEYARAELRLQEELGRSRRAFSTAMTEVEKLNAQVLEEQTYLLNIAEVQVVSRCDYLTMRIKQGDIALLEDGSSNDEDELDLKSSLPTVLKLQDPELVKAEYPKALEVGQLTTKPCTINTDEEDGHELPGAAAAPPLDLYRDIDMIAAVEDSVCSSPGSFKSKSVDGGGGQQGRGGKALVRSSASS
;
A
#
# COMPACT_ATOMS: atom_id res chain seq x y z
N MET A 1 9.46 -4.88 -4.45
CA MET A 1 9.41 -5.69 -3.21
C MET A 1 7.96 -5.78 -2.77
N THR A 2 7.26 -6.86 -3.07
CA THR A 2 5.91 -7.12 -2.56
C THR A 2 5.86 -8.59 -2.19
N ALA A 3 6.09 -8.85 -0.91
CA ALA A 3 5.96 -10.17 -0.31
C ALA A 3 4.48 -10.55 -0.25
N ALA A 4 4.07 -11.49 -1.09
CA ALA A 4 2.80 -12.18 -0.94
C ALA A 4 2.90 -13.07 0.31
N GLY A 5 2.24 -12.64 1.39
CA GLY A 5 2.14 -13.39 2.64
C GLY A 5 1.35 -14.67 2.44
N VAL A 6 2.04 -15.79 2.61
CA VAL A 6 1.53 -17.15 2.61
C VAL A 6 0.47 -17.36 3.70
N ALA A 7 -0.80 -17.54 3.30
CA ALA A 7 -1.81 -18.09 4.18
C ALA A 7 -1.58 -19.60 4.32
N GLY A 8 -0.80 -19.98 5.33
CA GLY A 8 -0.66 -21.37 5.75
C GLY A 8 -1.99 -21.89 6.29
N VAL A 9 -2.73 -22.61 5.44
CA VAL A 9 -3.81 -23.47 5.90
C VAL A 9 -3.19 -24.63 6.65
N ALA A 10 -3.14 -24.53 7.99
CA ALA A 10 -2.84 -25.65 8.86
C ALA A 10 -3.90 -26.73 8.63
N GLY A 11 -3.57 -27.71 7.79
CA GLY A 11 -4.34 -28.91 7.60
C GLY A 11 -4.34 -29.69 8.91
N VAL A 12 -5.36 -29.47 9.73
CA VAL A 12 -5.67 -30.37 10.84
C VAL A 12 -6.08 -31.68 10.18
N ALA A 13 -5.19 -32.68 10.24
CA ALA A 13 -5.50 -34.03 9.82
C ALA A 13 -6.69 -34.52 10.65
N THR A 14 -7.89 -34.42 10.07
CA THR A 14 -9.09 -35.03 10.63
C THR A 14 -8.90 -36.52 10.55
N VAL A 15 -8.59 -37.16 11.68
CA VAL A 15 -8.76 -38.60 11.82
C VAL A 15 -10.20 -38.89 11.43
N ALA A 16 -10.40 -39.56 10.29
CA ALA A 16 -11.72 -39.93 9.83
C ALA A 16 -12.38 -40.77 10.95
N ALA A 17 -13.44 -40.22 11.54
CA ALA A 17 -14.21 -40.93 12.54
C ALA A 17 -14.78 -42.20 11.89
N LEU A 18 -14.44 -43.36 12.43
CA LEU A 18 -15.04 -44.63 12.01
C LEU A 18 -16.56 -44.53 12.23
N ASP A 19 -17.33 -45.05 11.29
CA ASP A 19 -18.78 -45.10 11.41
C ASP A 19 -19.17 -45.86 12.70
N PRO A 20 -19.91 -45.24 13.65
CA PRO A 20 -20.30 -45.89 14.89
C PRO A 20 -21.13 -47.16 14.66
N GLU A 21 -21.79 -47.32 13.51
CA GLU A 21 -22.51 -48.56 13.20
C GLU A 21 -21.54 -49.70 12.87
N PHE A 22 -20.56 -49.43 12.01
CA PHE A 22 -19.49 -50.37 11.69
C PHE A 22 -18.67 -50.80 12.92
N VAL A 23 -18.39 -49.86 13.84
CA VAL A 23 -17.67 -50.20 15.10
C VAL A 23 -18.47 -51.19 15.95
N ARG A 24 -19.80 -51.07 15.97
CA ARG A 24 -20.67 -52.01 16.71
C ARG A 24 -20.69 -53.39 16.07
N GLU A 25 -20.81 -53.45 14.74
CA GLU A 25 -20.81 -54.72 13.99
C GLU A 25 -19.52 -55.54 14.22
N VAL A 26 -18.39 -54.86 14.39
CA VAL A 26 -17.10 -55.51 14.59
C VAL A 26 -16.88 -55.92 16.06
N LEU A 27 -17.40 -55.14 17.03
CA LEU A 27 -17.06 -55.29 18.46
C LEU A 27 -18.19 -55.87 19.33
N GLU A 28 -19.40 -56.05 18.80
CA GLU A 28 -20.52 -56.70 19.51
C GLU A 28 -20.81 -58.10 18.95
N CYS A 29 -21.32 -58.98 19.80
CA CYS A 29 -21.79 -60.27 19.35
C CYS A 29 -23.14 -60.13 18.62
N PRO A 30 -23.29 -60.62 17.38
CA PRO A 30 -24.54 -60.48 16.63
C PRO A 30 -25.74 -61.26 17.21
N ILE A 31 -25.52 -62.11 18.22
CA ILE A 31 -26.57 -62.90 18.88
C ILE A 31 -27.08 -62.21 20.14
N CYS A 32 -26.18 -61.84 21.07
CA CYS A 32 -26.57 -61.20 22.32
C CYS A 32 -26.46 -59.67 22.30
N LEU A 33 -25.91 -59.10 21.23
CA LEU A 33 -25.69 -57.66 21.05
C LEU A 33 -24.84 -57.02 22.16
N GLU A 34 -24.03 -57.83 22.85
CA GLU A 34 -23.11 -57.38 23.88
C GLU A 34 -21.69 -57.26 23.34
N THR A 35 -20.93 -56.29 23.86
CA THR A 35 -19.53 -56.05 23.48
C THR A 35 -18.66 -57.25 23.87
N TYR A 36 -17.82 -57.71 22.95
CA TYR A 36 -16.90 -58.82 23.22
C TYR A 36 -15.92 -58.45 24.35
N ASN A 37 -15.42 -59.45 25.07
CA ASN A 37 -14.40 -59.29 26.11
C ASN A 37 -13.45 -60.48 26.15
N GLN A 38 -12.46 -60.48 27.04
CA GLN A 38 -11.49 -61.58 27.12
C GLN A 38 -12.07 -62.89 27.72
N ASP A 39 -13.23 -62.83 28.40
CA ASP A 39 -13.74 -63.89 29.27
C ASP A 39 -14.97 -64.61 28.68
N GLN A 40 -16.16 -64.29 29.19
CA GLN A 40 -17.43 -64.95 28.84
C GLN A 40 -17.90 -64.61 27.44
N LEU A 41 -17.63 -63.37 27.00
CA LEU A 41 -17.97 -62.89 25.66
C LEU A 41 -16.75 -62.94 24.75
N ARG A 42 -15.88 -63.94 24.91
CA ARG A 42 -14.70 -64.11 24.04
C ARG A 42 -15.12 -64.40 22.60
N PRO A 43 -14.66 -63.64 21.60
CA PRO A 43 -15.08 -63.80 20.21
C PRO A 43 -14.42 -65.04 19.59
N LYS A 44 -15.23 -66.03 19.22
CA LYS A 44 -14.79 -67.29 18.60
C LYS A 44 -15.12 -67.31 17.11
N LEU A 45 -14.16 -67.74 16.30
CA LEU A 45 -14.32 -67.92 14.86
C LEU A 45 -14.87 -69.31 14.55
N LEU A 46 -16.05 -69.37 13.95
CA LEU A 46 -16.59 -70.59 13.36
C LEU A 46 -15.81 -70.96 12.09
N GLN A 47 -15.90 -72.23 11.65
CA GLN A 47 -15.20 -72.71 10.44
C GLN A 47 -15.66 -71.98 9.16
N CYS A 48 -16.81 -71.31 9.21
CA CYS A 48 -17.32 -70.47 8.14
C CYS A 48 -16.83 -69.01 8.19
N GLY A 49 -16.01 -68.63 9.18
CA GLY A 49 -15.45 -67.29 9.35
C GLY A 49 -16.30 -66.32 10.19
N HIS A 50 -17.55 -66.66 10.51
CA HIS A 50 -18.39 -65.81 11.37
C HIS A 50 -17.91 -65.85 12.82
N THR A 51 -17.97 -64.70 13.49
CA THR A 51 -17.57 -64.56 14.89
C THR A 51 -18.80 -64.58 15.80
N VAL A 52 -18.77 -65.42 16.83
CA VAL A 52 -19.82 -65.52 17.87
C VAL A 52 -19.14 -65.60 19.23
N CYS A 53 -19.74 -65.03 20.27
CA CYS A 53 -19.13 -65.08 21.61
C CYS A 53 -19.22 -66.49 22.21
N ARG A 54 -18.28 -66.83 23.10
CA ARG A 54 -18.22 -68.12 23.80
C ARG A 54 -19.54 -68.50 24.46
N GLN A 55 -20.13 -67.58 25.23
CA GLN A 55 -21.40 -67.82 25.93
C GLN A 55 -22.57 -68.15 24.99
N CYS A 56 -22.67 -67.48 23.83
CA CYS A 56 -23.71 -67.80 22.86
C CYS A 56 -23.45 -69.14 22.17
N LEU A 57 -22.18 -69.48 21.92
CA LEU A 57 -21.82 -70.80 21.39
C LEU A 57 -22.11 -71.94 22.36
N GLU A 58 -21.96 -71.73 23.68
CA GLU A 58 -22.34 -72.72 24.70
C GLU A 58 -23.82 -73.05 24.63
N LYS A 59 -24.67 -72.03 24.49
CA LYS A 59 -26.12 -72.20 24.33
C LYS A 59 -26.47 -72.92 23.03
N LEU A 60 -25.80 -72.59 21.93
CA LEU A 60 -26.03 -73.23 20.63
C LEU A 60 -25.58 -74.69 20.65
N LEU A 61 -24.42 -74.98 21.24
CA LEU A 61 -23.88 -76.34 21.33
C LEU A 61 -24.77 -77.23 22.20
N ALA A 62 -25.37 -76.69 23.27
CA ALA A 62 -26.33 -77.43 24.10
C ALA A 62 -27.57 -77.92 23.34
N SER A 63 -27.88 -77.31 22.18
CA SER A 63 -29.04 -77.67 21.35
C SER A 63 -28.70 -78.64 20.19
N THR A 64 -27.45 -79.07 20.06
CA THR A 64 -26.97 -79.83 18.89
C THR A 64 -25.96 -80.93 19.25
N ILE A 65 -26.08 -82.10 18.63
CA ILE A 65 -25.14 -83.22 18.84
C ILE A 65 -24.04 -83.13 17.76
N ASN A 66 -22.77 -83.01 18.19
CA ASN A 66 -21.54 -83.03 17.36
C ASN A 66 -21.19 -81.76 16.55
N GLY A 67 -21.69 -80.58 16.92
CA GLY A 67 -21.19 -79.30 16.39
C GLY A 67 -22.27 -78.23 16.25
N VAL A 68 -21.83 -76.97 16.07
CA VAL A 68 -22.72 -75.80 16.01
C VAL A 68 -23.06 -75.46 14.57
N ARG A 69 -24.36 -75.30 14.27
CA ARG A 69 -24.82 -74.70 13.01
C ARG A 69 -24.74 -73.18 13.11
N CYS A 70 -24.01 -72.54 12.19
CA CYS A 70 -23.91 -71.08 12.16
C CYS A 70 -25.28 -70.45 11.87
N PRO A 71 -25.76 -69.51 12.71
CA PRO A 71 -27.07 -68.87 12.51
C PRO A 71 -27.10 -67.91 11.30
N PHE A 72 -25.94 -67.51 10.77
CA PHE A 72 -25.83 -66.52 9.69
C PHE A 72 -25.73 -67.15 8.30
N CYS A 73 -25.12 -68.33 8.19
CA CYS A 73 -24.86 -68.97 6.90
C CYS A 73 -25.20 -70.47 6.87
N SER A 74 -25.81 -71.01 7.92
CA SER A 74 -26.22 -72.40 8.07
C SER A 74 -25.12 -73.47 7.94
N LYS A 75 -23.86 -73.09 7.75
CA LYS A 75 -22.71 -74.01 7.73
C LYS A 75 -22.46 -74.58 9.12
N VAL A 76 -22.21 -75.89 9.19
CA VAL A 76 -21.95 -76.61 10.46
C VAL A 76 -20.46 -76.61 10.75
N SER A 77 -20.09 -76.11 11.93
CA SER A 77 -18.74 -76.26 12.47
C SER A 77 -18.72 -77.48 13.38
N ARG A 78 -18.03 -78.55 12.95
CA ARG A 78 -17.89 -79.78 13.74
C ARG A 78 -16.87 -79.57 14.85
N MET A 79 -17.29 -79.77 16.10
CA MET A 79 -16.44 -79.63 17.29
C MET A 79 -17.02 -80.44 18.44
N SER A 80 -16.15 -80.95 19.32
CA SER A 80 -16.56 -81.59 20.58
C SER A 80 -16.45 -80.65 21.78
N SER A 81 -15.69 -79.55 21.67
CA SER A 81 -15.65 -78.47 22.66
C SER A 81 -15.39 -77.11 22.00
N ILE A 82 -15.88 -76.03 22.61
CA ILE A 82 -15.73 -74.66 22.08
C ILE A 82 -14.26 -74.20 22.10
N SER A 83 -13.44 -74.79 22.96
CA SER A 83 -11.99 -74.54 23.01
C SER A 83 -11.26 -74.92 21.72
N GLN A 84 -11.86 -75.76 20.86
CA GLN A 84 -11.30 -76.11 19.55
C GLN A 84 -11.44 -75.00 18.50
N LEU A 85 -12.29 -73.99 18.76
CA LEU A 85 -12.42 -72.83 17.89
C LEU A 85 -11.36 -71.77 18.20
N ALA A 86 -10.76 -71.24 17.12
CA ALA A 86 -9.84 -70.12 17.19
C ALA A 86 -10.54 -68.86 17.70
N ASP A 87 -9.82 -68.03 18.45
CA ASP A 87 -10.28 -66.71 18.84
C ASP A 87 -10.14 -65.72 17.68
N ASN A 88 -11.05 -64.75 17.58
CA ASN A 88 -10.84 -63.60 16.73
C ASN A 88 -9.89 -62.61 17.43
N LEU A 89 -8.58 -62.85 17.26
CA LEU A 89 -7.53 -62.05 17.91
C LEU A 89 -7.53 -60.58 17.47
N THR A 90 -8.03 -60.26 16.27
CA THR A 90 -8.14 -58.88 15.80
C THR A 90 -9.13 -58.09 16.63
N VAL A 91 -10.31 -58.65 16.90
CA VAL A 91 -11.33 -58.04 17.75
C VAL A 91 -10.82 -57.88 19.19
N LEU A 92 -10.14 -58.90 19.72
CA LEU A 92 -9.53 -58.84 21.05
C LEU A 92 -8.45 -57.75 21.16
N LYS A 93 -7.56 -57.63 20.17
CA LYS A 93 -6.55 -56.56 20.13
C LYS A 93 -7.17 -55.16 20.10
N ILE A 94 -8.28 -54.97 19.38
CA ILE A 94 -8.99 -53.69 19.35
C ILE A 94 -9.55 -53.36 20.73
N ILE A 95 -10.17 -54.34 21.40
CA ILE A 95 -10.75 -54.18 22.75
C ILE A 95 -9.67 -53.90 23.80
N ASP A 96 -8.55 -54.62 23.75
CA ASP A 96 -7.43 -54.48 24.69
C ASP A 96 -6.73 -53.12 24.57
N CYS A 97 -6.63 -52.60 23.35
CA CYS A 97 -6.17 -51.23 23.11
C CYS A 97 -7.10 -50.16 23.69
N SER A 98 -8.39 -50.47 23.95
CA SER A 98 -9.33 -49.55 24.59
C SER A 98 -9.12 -49.43 26.11
N GLY A 99 -8.57 -50.47 26.74
CA GLY A 99 -8.31 -50.53 28.18
C GLY A 99 -6.95 -49.96 28.61
N SER A 100 -5.96 -49.97 27.70
CA SER A 100 -4.63 -49.41 27.94
C SER A 100 -4.57 -47.92 27.61
N ALA A 101 -4.06 -47.10 28.54
CA ALA A 101 -3.96 -45.64 28.42
C ALA A 101 -3.02 -45.13 27.30
N SER A 102 -2.38 -46.02 26.54
CA SER A 102 -1.41 -45.71 25.50
C SER A 102 -2.01 -45.37 24.12
N SER A 103 -3.32 -45.53 23.92
CA SER A 103 -4.00 -45.15 22.67
C SER A 103 -5.25 -44.29 22.93
N ALA A 104 -5.12 -42.98 22.70
CA ALA A 104 -6.18 -42.00 22.91
C ALA A 104 -7.42 -42.23 22.01
N THR A 105 -7.21 -42.89 20.87
CA THR A 105 -8.23 -43.12 19.84
C THR A 105 -9.20 -44.25 20.21
N THR A 106 -8.74 -45.29 20.90
CA THR A 106 -9.54 -46.49 21.25
C THR A 106 -10.24 -46.36 22.61
N SER A 107 -9.63 -45.66 23.57
CA SER A 107 -10.25 -45.37 24.88
C SER A 107 -11.49 -44.47 24.78
N SER A 108 -11.65 -43.76 23.67
CA SER A 108 -12.83 -42.94 23.37
C SER A 108 -14.00 -43.73 22.74
N LEU A 109 -13.79 -45.01 22.43
CA LEU A 109 -14.80 -45.87 21.80
C LEU A 109 -15.71 -46.58 22.83
N MET A 110 -15.37 -46.54 24.11
CA MET A 110 -16.08 -47.26 25.17
C MET A 110 -16.84 -46.30 26.10
N CYS A 111 -17.87 -46.82 26.77
CA CYS A 111 -18.61 -46.13 27.82
C CYS A 111 -17.66 -45.62 28.90
N ARG A 112 -17.76 -44.33 29.26
CA ARG A 112 -16.86 -43.71 30.24
C ARG A 112 -16.98 -44.31 31.64
N SER A 113 -18.18 -44.79 32.01
CA SER A 113 -18.47 -45.32 33.35
C SER A 113 -18.01 -46.78 33.51
N CYS A 114 -18.46 -47.70 32.64
CA CYS A 114 -18.16 -49.14 32.78
C CYS A 114 -16.92 -49.61 32.01
N ARG A 115 -16.42 -48.83 31.04
CA ARG A 115 -15.27 -49.14 30.16
C ARG A 115 -15.33 -50.48 29.42
N SER A 116 -16.49 -51.13 29.40
CA SER A 116 -16.68 -52.49 28.88
C SER A 116 -17.74 -52.60 27.80
N ARG A 117 -18.57 -51.57 27.62
CA ARG A 117 -19.66 -51.52 26.64
C ARG A 117 -19.51 -50.32 25.72
N LEU A 118 -19.97 -50.44 24.49
CA LEU A 118 -20.01 -49.33 23.55
C LEU A 118 -21.02 -48.25 24.00
N PRO A 119 -20.69 -46.96 23.85
CA PRO A 119 -21.57 -45.88 24.25
C PRO A 119 -22.66 -45.64 23.20
N ARG A 120 -23.88 -45.35 23.67
CA ARG A 120 -25.07 -45.05 22.85
C ARG A 120 -25.76 -43.75 23.28
N ARG A 121 -25.49 -43.33 24.51
CA ARG A 121 -26.06 -42.15 25.17
C ARG A 121 -24.98 -41.09 25.42
N HIS A 122 -25.38 -39.84 25.44
CA HIS A 122 -24.58 -38.69 25.81
C HIS A 122 -25.29 -37.96 26.94
N CYS A 123 -24.57 -37.71 28.03
CA CYS A 123 -25.03 -36.87 29.13
C CYS A 123 -24.59 -35.43 28.85
N HIS A 124 -25.54 -34.52 28.64
CA HIS A 124 -25.25 -33.12 28.34
C HIS A 124 -24.48 -32.43 29.47
N ASP A 125 -24.96 -32.58 30.71
CA ASP A 125 -24.42 -31.85 31.86
C ASP A 125 -23.02 -32.32 32.27
N CYS A 126 -22.66 -33.56 31.94
CA CYS A 126 -21.34 -34.11 32.24
C CYS A 126 -20.37 -34.11 31.06
N GLY A 127 -20.86 -33.90 29.83
CA GLY A 127 -20.04 -34.01 28.62
C GLY A 127 -19.44 -35.40 28.38
N VAL A 128 -20.09 -36.46 28.86
CA VAL A 128 -19.60 -37.85 28.74
C VAL A 128 -20.55 -38.73 27.92
N VAL A 129 -19.97 -39.76 27.30
CA VAL A 129 -20.70 -40.80 26.57
C VAL A 129 -20.84 -42.09 27.40
N LEU A 130 -22.02 -42.68 27.36
CA LEU A 130 -22.46 -43.78 28.24
C LEU A 130 -23.13 -44.88 27.41
N CYS A 131 -23.06 -46.13 27.85
CA CYS A 131 -23.93 -47.20 27.36
C CYS A 131 -25.35 -47.06 27.94
N ASP A 132 -26.32 -47.78 27.38
CA ASP A 132 -27.73 -47.69 27.82
C ASP A 132 -27.93 -48.10 29.27
N THR A 133 -27.18 -49.10 29.75
CA THR A 133 -27.25 -49.56 31.15
C THR A 133 -26.75 -48.48 32.12
N CYS A 134 -25.56 -47.91 31.89
CA CYS A 134 -25.02 -46.85 32.74
C CYS A 134 -25.86 -45.57 32.69
N ALA A 135 -26.55 -45.31 31.58
CA ALA A 135 -27.49 -44.21 31.48
C ALA A 135 -28.77 -44.47 32.30
N ALA A 136 -29.29 -45.71 32.31
CA ALA A 136 -30.50 -46.10 33.04
C ALA A 136 -30.27 -46.28 34.55
N ASP A 137 -29.11 -46.81 34.94
CA ASP A 137 -28.76 -47.06 36.34
C ASP A 137 -28.73 -45.77 37.16
N GLY A 138 -28.51 -44.62 36.50
CA GLY A 138 -28.82 -43.28 37.01
C GLY A 138 -28.02 -42.81 38.22
N ARG A 139 -27.33 -43.67 38.98
CA ARG A 139 -26.71 -43.32 40.28
C ARG A 139 -25.71 -42.17 40.22
N GLN A 140 -25.07 -41.94 39.07
CA GLN A 140 -24.10 -40.86 38.82
C GLN A 140 -24.60 -39.76 37.87
N HIS A 141 -25.77 -39.95 37.25
CA HIS A 141 -26.34 -39.03 36.24
C HIS A 141 -27.84 -38.77 36.47
N GLN A 142 -28.31 -38.92 37.71
CA GLN A 142 -29.72 -38.73 38.06
C GLN A 142 -30.08 -37.25 37.91
N GLY A 143 -31.13 -36.97 37.14
CA GLY A 143 -31.55 -35.59 36.85
C GLY A 143 -30.76 -34.89 35.76
N HIS A 144 -29.79 -35.55 35.12
CA HIS A 144 -29.06 -34.98 33.98
C HIS A 144 -29.79 -35.25 32.65
N GLY A 145 -29.61 -34.34 31.69
CA GLY A 145 -30.10 -34.44 30.33
C GLY A 145 -29.33 -35.50 29.54
N VAL A 146 -29.82 -36.74 29.56
CA VAL A 146 -29.21 -37.85 28.80
C VAL A 146 -29.98 -38.14 27.52
N GLN A 147 -29.33 -38.00 26.37
CA GLN A 147 -29.93 -38.23 25.04
C GLN A 147 -29.11 -39.19 24.19
N ALA A 148 -29.63 -39.63 23.04
CA ALA A 148 -28.86 -40.44 22.10
C ALA A 148 -27.69 -39.63 21.53
N ILE A 149 -26.53 -40.26 21.36
CA ILE A 149 -25.31 -39.60 20.84
C ILE A 149 -25.58 -38.92 19.50
N ARG A 150 -26.32 -39.57 18.60
CA ARG A 150 -26.69 -39.00 17.29
C ARG A 150 -27.40 -37.65 17.43
N SER A 151 -28.42 -37.59 18.29
CA SER A 151 -29.19 -36.36 18.53
C SER A 151 -28.33 -35.26 19.17
N ALA A 152 -27.49 -35.61 20.16
CA ALA A 152 -26.57 -34.65 20.79
C ALA A 152 -25.57 -34.08 19.77
N ALA A 153 -25.01 -34.94 18.91
CA ALA A 153 -24.08 -34.53 17.87
C ALA A 153 -24.78 -33.65 16.81
N GLU A 154 -25.97 -34.00 16.36
CA GLU A 154 -26.76 -33.20 15.41
C GLU A 154 -27.11 -31.82 15.98
N GLN A 155 -27.50 -31.75 17.26
CA GLN A 155 -27.75 -30.47 17.95
C GLN A 155 -26.49 -29.61 18.01
N ARG A 156 -25.35 -30.19 18.40
CA ARG A 156 -24.07 -29.47 18.45
C ARG A 156 -23.60 -29.02 17.07
N ARG A 157 -23.80 -29.83 16.02
CA ARG A 157 -23.53 -29.44 14.63
C ARG A 157 -24.39 -28.26 14.20
N ARG A 158 -25.68 -28.25 14.56
CA ARG A 158 -26.59 -27.12 14.28
C ARG A 158 -26.14 -25.84 14.99
N GLU A 159 -25.82 -25.91 16.27
CA GLU A 159 -25.33 -24.75 17.04
C GLU A 159 -24.02 -24.18 16.48
N LEU A 160 -23.03 -25.05 16.21
CA LEU A 160 -21.77 -24.65 15.61
C LEU A 160 -21.97 -24.12 14.18
N GLY A 161 -22.88 -24.70 13.42
CA GLY A 161 -23.26 -24.24 12.09
C GLY A 161 -23.87 -22.85 12.10
N ALA A 162 -24.78 -22.57 13.05
CA ALA A 162 -25.38 -21.24 13.22
C ALA A 162 -24.34 -20.20 13.62
N ARG A 163 -23.45 -20.52 14.57
CA ARG A 163 -22.32 -19.65 14.95
C ARG A 163 -21.38 -19.38 13.78
N LEU A 164 -21.05 -20.40 12.99
CA LEU A 164 -20.22 -20.26 11.79
C LEU A 164 -20.88 -19.37 10.73
N ALA A 165 -22.19 -19.50 10.53
CA ALA A 165 -22.94 -18.63 9.61
C ALA A 165 -22.90 -17.17 10.07
N ALA A 166 -23.15 -16.89 11.35
CA ALA A 166 -23.06 -15.54 11.91
C ALA A 166 -21.66 -14.93 11.76
N LEU A 167 -20.60 -15.72 11.96
CA LEU A 167 -19.22 -15.26 11.76
C LEU A 167 -18.92 -14.96 10.28
N ARG A 168 -19.51 -15.70 9.34
CA ARG A 168 -19.36 -15.42 7.91
C ARG A 168 -20.08 -14.14 7.48
N GLU A 169 -21.29 -13.91 7.98
CA GLU A 169 -22.03 -12.66 7.80
C GLU A 169 -21.20 -11.47 8.32
N ALA A 170 -20.73 -11.54 9.57
CA ALA A 170 -19.92 -10.49 10.16
C ALA A 170 -18.60 -10.24 9.40
N ALA A 171 -17.96 -11.29 8.89
CA ALA A 171 -16.79 -11.14 8.02
C ALA A 171 -17.14 -10.41 6.72
N GLY A 172 -18.31 -10.69 6.13
CA GLY A 172 -18.85 -9.96 4.98
C GLY A 172 -19.09 -8.48 5.28
N ASP A 173 -19.72 -8.17 6.42
CA ASP A 173 -19.94 -6.79 6.88
C ASP A 173 -18.63 -6.03 7.05
N ILE A 174 -17.63 -6.65 7.68
CA ILE A 174 -16.31 -6.04 7.85
C ILE A 174 -15.67 -5.72 6.50
N GLN A 175 -15.79 -6.61 5.50
CA GLN A 175 -15.25 -6.36 4.17
C GLN A 175 -15.99 -5.22 3.45
N ARG A 176 -17.32 -5.14 3.58
CA ARG A 176 -18.11 -4.02 3.06
C ARG A 176 -17.67 -2.69 3.67
N LYS A 177 -17.55 -2.62 5.00
CA LYS A 177 -17.10 -1.41 5.72
C LYS A 177 -15.68 -1.00 5.32
N LYS A 178 -14.76 -1.95 5.16
CA LYS A 178 -13.41 -1.68 4.65
C LYS A 178 -13.44 -1.04 3.26
N ALA A 179 -14.23 -1.61 2.34
CA ALA A 179 -14.38 -1.07 1.00
C ALA A 179 -14.99 0.35 1.00
N ALA A 180 -15.97 0.61 1.88
CA ALA A 180 -16.55 1.95 2.07
C ALA A 180 -15.50 2.96 2.55
N ILE A 181 -14.72 2.62 3.59
CA ILE A 181 -13.62 3.46 4.11
C ILE A 181 -12.58 3.73 3.02
N ASP A 182 -12.19 2.72 2.25
CA ASP A 182 -11.24 2.89 1.14
C ASP A 182 -11.79 3.81 0.05
N SER A 183 -13.11 3.77 -0.22
CA SER A 183 -13.78 4.68 -1.14
C SER A 183 -13.73 6.14 -0.65
N VAL A 184 -14.06 6.35 0.63
CA VAL A 184 -13.99 7.67 1.27
C VAL A 184 -12.57 8.22 1.24
N SER A 185 -11.57 7.39 1.59
CA SER A 185 -10.16 7.76 1.53
C SER A 185 -9.72 8.20 0.13
N ARG A 186 -10.15 7.45 -0.91
CA ARG A 186 -9.90 7.83 -2.32
C ARG A 186 -10.56 9.16 -2.68
N SER A 187 -11.84 9.35 -2.33
CA SER A 187 -12.58 10.60 -2.58
C SER A 187 -11.90 11.80 -1.92
N LEU A 188 -11.49 11.66 -0.66
CA LEU A 188 -10.84 12.72 0.10
C LEU A 188 -9.47 13.10 -0.48
N ARG A 189 -8.67 12.12 -0.93
CA ARG A 189 -7.42 12.38 -1.66
C ARG A 189 -7.64 13.17 -2.95
N LEU A 190 -8.73 12.89 -3.68
CA LEU A 190 -9.08 13.66 -4.87
C LEU A 190 -9.47 15.11 -4.50
N LYS A 191 -10.28 15.29 -3.45
CA LYS A 191 -10.64 16.63 -2.92
C LYS A 191 -9.38 17.43 -2.53
N TYR A 192 -8.42 16.83 -1.83
CA TYR A 192 -7.16 17.49 -1.47
C TYR A 192 -6.33 17.89 -2.68
N ARG A 193 -6.18 16.99 -3.66
CA ARG A 193 -5.46 17.32 -4.91
C ARG A 193 -6.15 18.44 -5.69
N ALA A 194 -7.47 18.47 -5.73
CA ALA A 194 -8.22 19.53 -6.39
C ALA A 194 -7.95 20.90 -5.74
N VAL A 195 -8.03 20.99 -4.41
CA VAL A 195 -7.75 22.24 -3.67
C VAL A 195 -6.30 22.70 -3.90
N GLN A 196 -5.33 21.79 -3.89
CA GLN A 196 -3.93 22.12 -4.19
C GLN A 196 -3.77 22.66 -5.61
N GLN A 197 -4.43 22.05 -6.60
CA GLN A 197 -4.40 22.53 -7.98
C GLN A 197 -5.08 23.89 -8.15
N GLU A 198 -6.17 24.14 -7.44
CA GLU A 198 -6.83 25.45 -7.44
C GLU A 198 -5.94 26.54 -6.87
N TYR A 199 -5.25 26.26 -5.75
CA TYR A 199 -4.27 27.18 -5.17
C TYR A 199 -3.13 27.49 -6.15
N ALA A 200 -2.52 26.45 -6.76
CA ALA A 200 -1.46 26.63 -7.75
C ALA A 200 -1.91 27.43 -8.98
N ARG A 201 -3.15 27.23 -9.44
CA ARG A 201 -3.74 28.05 -10.53
C ARG A 201 -3.94 29.50 -10.12
N ALA A 202 -4.38 29.74 -8.89
CA ALA A 202 -4.54 31.10 -8.37
C ALA A 202 -3.18 31.83 -8.28
N GLU A 203 -2.15 31.13 -7.80
CA GLU A 203 -0.78 31.64 -7.75
C GLU A 203 -0.25 32.01 -9.15
N LEU A 204 -0.41 31.12 -10.13
CA LEU A 204 0.06 31.37 -11.49
C LEU A 204 -0.60 32.62 -12.10
N ARG A 205 -1.90 32.84 -11.86
CA ARG A 205 -2.60 34.05 -12.33
C ARG A 205 -1.99 35.32 -11.75
N LEU A 206 -1.68 35.33 -10.46
CA LEU A 206 -1.02 36.48 -9.82
C LEU A 206 0.39 36.71 -10.36
N GLN A 207 1.16 35.65 -10.60
CA GLN A 207 2.49 35.75 -11.21
C GLN A 207 2.41 36.31 -12.64
N GLU A 208 1.41 35.91 -13.43
CA GLU A 208 1.18 36.45 -14.76
C GLU A 208 0.82 37.94 -14.73
N GLU A 209 -0.06 38.36 -13.83
CA GLU A 209 -0.45 39.77 -13.66
C GLU A 209 0.74 40.62 -13.24
N LEU A 210 1.52 40.17 -12.25
CA LEU A 210 2.74 40.84 -11.83
C LEU A 210 3.75 40.90 -12.99
N GLY A 211 3.87 39.83 -13.77
CA GLY A 211 4.70 39.78 -14.97
C GLY A 211 4.25 40.75 -16.07
N ARG A 212 2.93 40.91 -16.29
CA ARG A 212 2.37 41.91 -17.21
C ARG A 212 2.68 43.33 -16.71
N SER A 213 2.47 43.60 -15.42
CA SER A 213 2.79 44.90 -14.81
C SER A 213 4.27 45.25 -14.95
N ARG A 214 5.17 44.30 -14.68
CA ARG A 214 6.62 44.50 -14.83
C ARG A 214 7.02 44.79 -16.27
N ARG A 215 6.44 44.08 -17.25
CA ARG A 215 6.70 44.33 -18.68
C ARG A 215 6.23 45.72 -19.09
N ALA A 216 5.01 46.11 -18.71
CA ALA A 216 4.48 47.44 -19.02
C ALA A 216 5.34 48.56 -18.43
N PHE A 217 5.77 48.41 -17.17
CA PHE A 217 6.69 49.34 -16.52
C PHE A 217 8.04 49.42 -17.26
N SER A 218 8.63 48.28 -17.61
CA SER A 218 9.89 48.24 -18.37
C SER A 218 9.76 48.92 -19.73
N THR A 219 8.65 48.71 -20.45
CA THR A 219 8.40 49.38 -21.74
C THR A 219 8.30 50.89 -21.57
N ALA A 220 7.52 51.37 -20.60
CA ALA A 220 7.40 52.79 -20.32
C ALA A 220 8.76 53.43 -19.95
N MET A 221 9.57 52.76 -19.13
CA MET A 221 10.93 53.21 -18.82
C MET A 221 11.81 53.31 -20.06
N THR A 222 11.82 52.28 -20.93
CA THR A 222 12.61 52.33 -22.17
C THR A 222 12.12 53.41 -23.14
N GLU A 223 10.83 53.74 -23.14
CA GLU A 223 10.29 54.84 -23.95
C GLU A 223 10.78 56.19 -23.44
N VAL A 224 10.77 56.42 -22.12
CA VAL A 224 11.32 57.64 -21.50
C VAL A 224 12.81 57.78 -21.79
N GLU A 225 13.59 56.71 -21.62
CA GLU A 225 15.02 56.68 -21.94
C GLU A 225 15.28 57.01 -23.41
N LYS A 226 14.48 56.44 -24.32
CA LYS A 226 14.60 56.72 -25.76
C LYS A 226 14.29 58.18 -26.09
N LEU A 227 13.24 58.76 -25.51
CA LEU A 227 12.90 60.17 -25.73
C LEU A 227 14.01 61.10 -25.21
N ASN A 228 14.55 60.82 -24.02
CA ASN A 228 15.67 61.58 -23.48
C ASN A 228 16.93 61.44 -24.35
N ALA A 229 17.24 60.23 -24.82
CA ALA A 229 18.38 60.00 -25.70
C ALA A 229 18.24 60.74 -27.03
N GLN A 230 17.04 60.76 -27.62
CA GLN A 230 16.75 61.53 -28.84
C GLN A 230 17.01 63.03 -28.65
N VAL A 231 16.52 63.62 -27.55
CA VAL A 231 16.78 65.03 -27.24
C VAL A 231 18.28 65.27 -27.12
N LEU A 232 19.02 64.42 -26.41
CA LEU A 232 20.47 64.58 -26.26
C LEU A 232 21.23 64.43 -27.59
N GLU A 233 20.83 63.49 -28.44
CA GLU A 233 21.42 63.27 -29.76
C GLU A 233 21.20 64.48 -30.68
N GLU A 234 19.97 65.01 -30.73
CA GLU A 234 19.63 66.21 -31.51
C GLU A 234 20.44 67.43 -31.04
N GLN A 235 20.56 67.66 -29.73
CA GLN A 235 21.32 68.79 -29.21
C GLN A 235 22.83 68.62 -29.44
N THR A 236 23.33 67.39 -29.34
CA THR A 236 24.74 67.08 -29.67
C THR A 236 25.01 67.35 -31.16
N TYR A 237 24.07 66.98 -32.05
CA TYR A 237 24.19 67.25 -33.48
C TYR A 237 24.24 68.75 -33.78
N LEU A 238 23.39 69.56 -33.15
CA LEU A 238 23.41 71.02 -33.30
C LEU A 238 24.73 71.63 -32.80
N LEU A 239 25.24 71.15 -31.65
CA LEU A 239 26.53 71.57 -31.13
C LEU A 239 27.68 71.24 -32.09
N ASN A 240 27.69 70.04 -32.67
CA ASN A 240 28.70 69.64 -33.64
C ASN A 240 28.67 70.54 -34.90
N ILE A 241 27.47 70.92 -35.38
CA ILE A 241 27.35 71.87 -36.50
C ILE A 241 27.94 73.22 -36.13
N ALA A 242 27.59 73.76 -34.95
CA ALA A 242 28.09 75.04 -34.48
C ALA A 242 29.62 75.00 -34.31
N GLU A 243 30.17 73.91 -33.77
CA GLU A 243 31.62 73.70 -33.66
C GLU A 243 32.31 73.77 -35.02
N VAL A 244 31.79 73.05 -36.04
CA VAL A 244 32.33 73.08 -37.39
C VAL A 244 32.27 74.49 -38.00
N GLN A 245 31.17 75.22 -37.80
CA GLN A 245 31.04 76.61 -38.27
C GLN A 245 32.08 77.54 -37.63
N VAL A 246 32.29 77.41 -36.32
CA VAL A 246 33.30 78.18 -35.59
C VAL A 246 34.69 77.86 -36.09
N VAL A 247 35.05 76.57 -36.15
CA VAL A 247 36.37 76.12 -36.60
C VAL A 247 36.63 76.60 -38.03
N SER A 248 35.66 76.46 -38.92
CA SER A 248 35.77 76.94 -40.31
C SER A 248 36.01 78.45 -40.39
N ARG A 249 35.33 79.25 -39.57
CA ARG A 249 35.55 80.70 -39.51
C ARG A 249 36.88 81.07 -38.88
N CYS A 250 37.32 80.35 -37.85
CA CYS A 250 38.65 80.48 -37.28
C CYS A 250 39.74 80.22 -38.32
N ASP A 251 39.60 79.17 -39.13
CA ASP A 251 40.53 78.84 -40.21
C ASP A 251 40.56 79.94 -41.28
N TYR A 252 39.39 80.44 -41.67
CA TYR A 252 39.26 81.57 -42.62
C TYR A 252 39.95 82.84 -42.09
N LEU A 253 39.67 83.24 -40.85
CA LEU A 253 40.29 84.42 -40.23
C LEU A 253 41.79 84.24 -40.07
N THR A 254 42.23 83.04 -39.69
CA THR A 254 43.66 82.68 -39.61
C THR A 254 44.35 82.80 -40.97
N MET A 255 43.69 82.38 -42.04
CA MET A 255 44.20 82.53 -43.40
C MET A 255 44.33 84.01 -43.79
N ARG A 256 43.32 84.83 -43.48
CA ARG A 256 43.36 86.28 -43.76
C ARG A 256 44.48 87.00 -43.02
N ILE A 257 44.67 86.72 -41.73
CA ILE A 257 45.74 87.32 -40.92
C ILE A 257 47.13 87.05 -41.52
N LYS A 258 47.31 85.95 -42.27
CA LYS A 258 48.57 85.59 -42.94
C LYS A 258 48.75 86.22 -44.32
N GLN A 259 47.78 86.95 -44.85
CA GLN A 259 47.90 87.66 -46.14
C GLN A 259 48.88 88.84 -46.02
N GLY A 260 49.46 89.28 -47.14
CA GLY A 260 50.33 90.46 -47.18
C GLY A 260 49.55 91.76 -46.98
N ASP A 261 50.23 92.80 -46.47
CA ASP A 261 49.62 94.06 -46.00
C ASP A 261 48.64 94.71 -46.99
N ILE A 262 48.94 94.70 -48.29
CA ILE A 262 48.09 95.30 -49.32
C ILE A 262 46.78 94.50 -49.49
N ALA A 263 46.86 93.17 -49.62
CA ALA A 263 45.71 92.29 -49.82
C ALA A 263 44.79 92.24 -48.60
N LEU A 264 45.35 92.37 -47.39
CA LEU A 264 44.56 92.43 -46.15
C LEU A 264 43.65 93.67 -46.09
N LEU A 265 44.05 94.77 -46.73
CA LEU A 265 43.37 96.07 -46.71
C LEU A 265 42.38 96.28 -47.86
N GLU A 266 42.44 95.48 -48.94
CA GLU A 266 41.62 95.67 -50.15
C GLU A 266 40.15 95.21 -50.01
N ASP A 267 39.83 94.33 -49.04
CA ASP A 267 38.52 93.64 -48.95
C ASP A 267 37.49 94.26 -47.96
N GLY A 268 37.77 95.41 -47.35
CA GLY A 268 36.97 95.97 -46.25
C GLY A 268 35.60 96.59 -46.61
N SER A 269 34.96 96.25 -47.74
CA SER A 269 33.80 97.03 -48.23
C SER A 269 32.51 96.31 -48.63
N SER A 270 32.25 95.03 -48.29
CA SER A 270 30.82 94.61 -48.20
C SER A 270 30.45 93.30 -47.50
N ASN A 271 31.29 92.27 -47.36
CA ASN A 271 30.77 90.93 -47.00
C ASN A 271 31.46 90.20 -45.82
N ASP A 272 32.47 90.78 -45.17
CA ASP A 272 33.26 90.05 -44.15
C ASP A 272 32.87 90.32 -42.70
N GLU A 273 31.94 91.24 -42.46
CA GLU A 273 31.52 91.74 -41.14
C GLU A 273 30.32 91.00 -40.54
N ASP A 274 29.80 89.96 -41.19
CA ASP A 274 28.78 89.10 -40.58
C ASP A 274 29.45 88.27 -39.46
N GLU A 275 29.48 88.85 -38.26
CA GLU A 275 29.90 88.19 -37.03
C GLU A 275 29.06 86.90 -36.86
N LEU A 276 29.73 85.76 -36.68
CA LEU A 276 29.03 84.52 -36.37
C LEU A 276 28.25 84.72 -35.06
N ASP A 277 26.92 84.84 -35.14
CA ASP A 277 26.08 84.93 -33.95
C ASP A 277 25.99 83.57 -33.26
N LEU A 278 27.02 83.32 -32.45
CA LEU A 278 27.24 82.11 -31.67
C LEU A 278 26.30 81.99 -30.47
N LYS A 279 25.73 83.11 -30.02
CA LYS A 279 24.95 83.15 -28.78
C LYS A 279 23.49 82.78 -29.00
N SER A 280 22.94 83.02 -30.20
CA SER A 280 21.56 82.64 -30.53
C SER A 280 21.43 81.18 -31.01
N SER A 281 22.54 80.51 -31.32
CA SER A 281 22.58 79.19 -31.97
C SER A 281 22.91 78.01 -31.04
N LEU A 282 23.37 78.27 -29.80
CA LEU A 282 23.76 77.22 -28.85
C LEU A 282 22.62 76.81 -27.92
N PRO A 283 22.38 75.49 -27.72
CA PRO A 283 21.38 75.00 -26.77
C PRO A 283 21.64 75.49 -25.35
N THR A 284 20.67 76.17 -24.74
CA THR A 284 20.80 76.71 -23.37
C THR A 284 19.93 75.98 -22.34
N VAL A 285 18.90 75.25 -22.79
CA VAL A 285 17.97 74.51 -21.92
C VAL A 285 17.58 73.19 -22.57
N LEU A 286 17.76 72.10 -21.84
CA LEU A 286 17.33 70.75 -22.22
C LEU A 286 16.02 70.39 -21.50
N LYS A 287 14.99 70.01 -22.25
CA LYS A 287 13.75 69.47 -21.67
C LYS A 287 13.81 67.95 -21.65
N LEU A 288 14.22 67.39 -20.53
CA LEU A 288 14.29 65.95 -20.29
C LEU A 288 13.17 65.51 -19.35
N GLN A 289 12.82 64.23 -19.41
CA GLN A 289 11.88 63.59 -18.49
C GLN A 289 12.67 62.93 -17.35
N ASP A 290 12.32 63.24 -16.10
CA ASP A 290 12.92 62.64 -14.91
C ASP A 290 12.02 61.52 -14.36
N PRO A 291 12.44 60.24 -14.41
CA PRO A 291 11.61 59.13 -13.98
C PRO A 291 11.60 58.97 -12.46
N GLU A 292 10.43 59.11 -11.85
CA GLU A 292 10.22 58.82 -10.42
C GLU A 292 9.35 57.58 -10.20
N LEU A 293 9.76 56.71 -9.28
CA LEU A 293 8.98 55.52 -8.91
C LEU A 293 7.95 55.89 -7.83
N VAL A 294 6.68 55.98 -8.22
CA VAL A 294 5.56 56.06 -7.27
C VAL A 294 5.18 54.64 -6.83
N LYS A 295 5.43 54.32 -5.56
CA LYS A 295 5.06 53.03 -4.97
C LYS A 295 3.57 53.02 -4.63
N ALA A 296 2.85 52.00 -5.09
CA ALA A 296 1.49 51.76 -4.62
C ALA A 296 1.55 51.18 -3.19
N GLU A 297 0.85 51.82 -2.25
CA GLU A 297 0.68 51.30 -0.89
C GLU A 297 -0.36 50.18 -0.90
N TYR A 298 0.07 48.94 -0.65
CA TYR A 298 -0.82 47.81 -0.45
C TYR A 298 -1.00 47.57 1.04
N PRO A 299 -2.23 47.70 1.60
CA PRO A 299 -2.46 47.63 3.05
C PRO A 299 -2.33 46.23 3.66
N LYS A 300 -2.17 45.17 2.85
CA LYS A 300 -1.99 43.78 3.32
C LYS A 300 -0.96 43.04 2.46
N ALA A 301 -0.26 42.09 3.09
CA ALA A 301 0.60 41.13 2.40
C ALA A 301 -0.21 40.34 1.36
N LEU A 302 0.42 39.99 0.22
CA LEU A 302 -0.23 39.27 -0.86
C LEU A 302 -0.57 37.83 -0.40
N GLU A 303 -1.85 37.57 -0.13
CA GLU A 303 -2.36 36.22 0.20
C GLU A 303 -3.04 35.60 -1.03
N VAL A 304 -2.57 34.42 -1.44
CA VAL A 304 -3.12 33.68 -2.60
C VAL A 304 -4.40 32.91 -2.23
N GLY A 305 -4.50 32.43 -0.99
CA GLY A 305 -5.67 31.72 -0.49
C GLY A 305 -5.46 31.15 0.91
N GLN A 306 -6.56 30.78 1.59
CA GLN A 306 -6.55 30.22 2.93
C GLN A 306 -7.30 28.87 2.96
N LEU A 307 -6.71 27.87 3.61
CA LEU A 307 -7.39 26.59 3.82
C LEU A 307 -8.47 26.74 4.88
N THR A 308 -9.71 26.40 4.53
CA THR A 308 -10.82 26.28 5.48
C THR A 308 -11.34 24.85 5.46
N THR A 309 -11.70 24.33 6.63
CA THR A 309 -12.25 22.98 6.77
C THR A 309 -13.67 23.06 7.31
N LYS A 310 -14.53 22.15 6.85
CA LYS A 310 -15.86 21.93 7.42
C LYS A 310 -15.92 20.48 7.91
N PRO A 311 -16.40 20.22 9.13
CA PRO A 311 -16.56 18.86 9.62
C PRO A 311 -17.57 18.12 8.72
N CYS A 312 -17.21 16.92 8.28
CA CYS A 312 -18.07 16.04 7.50
C CYS A 312 -18.17 14.70 8.21
N THR A 313 -19.39 14.23 8.44
CA THR A 313 -19.67 12.93 9.04
C THR A 313 -20.13 12.00 7.94
N ILE A 314 -19.43 10.88 7.78
CA ILE A 314 -19.73 9.89 6.74
C ILE A 314 -20.22 8.62 7.41
N ASN A 315 -21.46 8.24 7.12
CA ASN A 315 -22.02 6.98 7.57
C ASN A 315 -21.50 5.86 6.66
N THR A 316 -20.94 4.81 7.25
CA THR A 316 -20.41 3.65 6.49
C THR A 316 -21.40 2.47 6.44
N ASP A 317 -22.57 2.62 7.06
CA ASP A 317 -23.62 1.60 7.13
C ASP A 317 -24.71 1.77 6.05
N GLU A 318 -24.75 2.91 5.34
CA GLU A 318 -25.67 3.15 4.23
C GLU A 318 -24.94 2.96 2.89
N GLU A 319 -25.44 2.09 2.02
CA GLU A 319 -24.82 1.75 0.71
C GLU A 319 -24.77 2.94 -0.26
N ASP A 320 -25.48 4.03 0.03
CA ASP A 320 -25.37 5.30 -0.67
C ASP A 320 -24.73 6.33 0.25
N GLY A 321 -23.50 6.74 -0.07
CA GLY A 321 -22.74 7.76 0.63
C GLY A 321 -23.36 9.16 0.49
N HIS A 322 -24.54 9.37 1.04
CA HIS A 322 -25.14 10.68 1.19
C HIS A 322 -24.52 11.41 2.39
N GLU A 323 -23.93 12.57 2.11
CA GLU A 323 -23.44 13.51 3.13
C GLU A 323 -24.64 14.00 3.95
N LEU A 324 -24.74 13.60 5.22
CA LEU A 324 -25.70 14.19 6.15
C LEU A 324 -25.15 15.52 6.67
N PRO A 325 -25.95 16.61 6.69
CA PRO A 325 -25.51 17.89 7.22
C PRO A 325 -25.28 17.78 8.74
N GLY A 326 -24.06 18.09 9.17
CA GLY A 326 -23.56 17.82 10.52
C GLY A 326 -24.23 18.66 11.62
N ALA A 327 -24.58 17.99 12.71
CA ALA A 327 -24.83 18.60 14.01
C ALA A 327 -23.51 18.76 14.79
N ALA A 328 -23.40 19.85 15.52
CA ALA A 328 -22.17 20.39 16.08
C ALA A 328 -21.59 19.65 17.30
N ALA A 329 -20.26 19.79 17.43
CA ALA A 329 -19.41 19.85 18.63
C ALA A 329 -19.00 18.55 19.37
N ALA A 330 -17.70 18.23 19.29
CA ALA A 330 -16.87 17.63 20.36
C ALA A 330 -15.35 17.77 20.01
N PRO A 331 -14.43 17.77 21.01
CA PRO A 331 -13.14 18.49 20.98
C PRO A 331 -11.97 17.72 20.31
N PRO A 332 -10.82 18.38 20.06
CA PRO A 332 -9.75 17.78 19.26
C PRO A 332 -8.89 16.85 20.11
N LEU A 333 -8.72 15.60 19.66
CA LEU A 333 -7.63 14.75 20.08
C LEU A 333 -6.49 14.87 19.07
N ASP A 334 -5.46 15.54 19.55
CA ASP A 334 -4.12 15.63 18.99
C ASP A 334 -3.46 14.24 19.03
N LEU A 335 -3.24 13.63 17.86
CA LEU A 335 -2.15 12.66 17.60
C LEU A 335 -2.18 12.20 16.13
N TYR A 336 -1.35 12.82 15.29
CA TYR A 336 -0.31 12.10 14.54
C TYR A 336 0.56 13.11 13.78
N ARG A 337 1.79 13.25 14.27
CA ARG A 337 2.89 13.95 13.60
C ARG A 337 3.53 13.04 12.55
N ASP A 338 3.87 13.70 11.45
CA ASP A 338 5.01 13.48 10.55
C ASP A 338 5.09 12.20 9.70
N ILE A 339 4.94 12.38 8.38
CA ILE A 339 5.84 11.79 7.39
C ILE A 339 6.27 12.89 6.41
N ASP A 340 7.58 13.15 6.42
CA ASP A 340 8.29 14.10 5.58
C ASP A 340 8.11 13.85 4.07
N MET A 341 7.93 14.94 3.33
CA MET A 341 8.21 15.00 1.90
C MET A 341 9.07 16.24 1.63
N ILE A 342 10.40 16.08 1.70
CA ILE A 342 11.35 16.98 1.03
C ILE A 342 12.15 16.14 0.05
N ALA A 343 12.02 16.46 -1.25
CA ALA A 343 13.12 16.82 -2.14
C ALA A 343 12.75 16.55 -3.61
N ALA A 344 12.57 17.62 -4.39
CA ALA A 344 13.24 17.85 -5.68
C ALA A 344 12.43 18.83 -6.55
N VAL A 345 12.55 20.14 -6.31
CA VAL A 345 12.22 21.15 -7.33
C VAL A 345 13.11 22.41 -7.17
N GLU A 346 14.39 22.34 -7.53
CA GLU A 346 15.26 23.45 -7.97
C GLU A 346 16.32 22.77 -8.87
N ASP A 347 16.58 23.10 -10.14
CA ASP A 347 16.82 24.41 -10.74
C ASP A 347 16.35 24.48 -12.21
N SER A 348 15.79 25.63 -12.59
CA SER A 348 15.80 26.12 -13.97
C SER A 348 16.26 27.57 -13.96
N VAL A 349 17.47 27.81 -14.44
CA VAL A 349 17.91 29.14 -14.89
C VAL A 349 18.38 28.99 -16.33
N CYS A 350 17.48 29.33 -17.26
CA CYS A 350 17.85 29.74 -18.60
C CYS A 350 17.75 31.27 -18.69
N SER A 351 18.85 31.92 -19.06
CA SER A 351 18.84 33.20 -19.75
C SER A 351 20.01 33.22 -20.74
N SER A 352 19.69 33.52 -22.00
CA SER A 352 20.56 33.57 -23.19
C SER A 352 21.25 34.96 -23.33
N PRO A 353 21.69 35.40 -24.53
CA PRO A 353 22.95 35.09 -25.24
C PRO A 353 23.87 36.35 -25.40
N GLY A 354 25.13 36.17 -25.80
CA GLY A 354 26.02 37.29 -26.17
C GLY A 354 27.35 36.84 -26.79
N SER A 355 27.51 37.10 -28.09
CA SER A 355 28.68 36.81 -28.92
C SER A 355 29.88 37.70 -28.59
N PHE A 356 31.11 37.17 -28.55
CA PHE A 356 32.29 37.87 -29.09
C PHE A 356 33.33 36.89 -29.64
N LYS A 357 33.72 37.12 -30.89
CA LYS A 357 34.76 36.43 -31.67
C LYS A 357 36.16 36.62 -31.08
N SER A 358 37.04 35.63 -31.26
CA SER A 358 38.43 35.86 -31.65
C SER A 358 38.98 34.66 -32.44
N LYS A 359 39.62 35.01 -33.56
CA LYS A 359 40.28 34.15 -34.55
C LYS A 359 41.50 33.45 -33.93
N SER A 360 41.81 32.23 -34.41
CA SER A 360 43.19 31.91 -34.78
C SER A 360 43.23 30.86 -35.89
N VAL A 361 44.20 31.04 -36.79
CA VAL A 361 44.46 30.33 -38.03
C VAL A 361 45.70 29.43 -37.84
N ASP A 362 45.81 28.43 -38.71
CA ASP A 362 46.96 27.53 -38.97
C ASP A 362 47.36 26.56 -37.83
N GLY A 363 47.78 25.32 -38.09
CA GLY A 363 48.10 24.64 -39.34
C GLY A 363 49.06 23.47 -39.01
N GLY A 364 48.82 22.30 -39.60
CA GLY A 364 49.86 21.33 -39.97
C GLY A 364 50.52 20.43 -38.90
N GLY A 365 50.60 19.14 -39.23
CA GLY A 365 51.83 18.36 -39.05
C GLY A 365 51.78 17.17 -38.10
N GLY A 366 51.79 15.97 -38.68
CA GLY A 366 51.89 14.70 -37.97
C GLY A 366 53.32 14.15 -37.81
N GLN A 367 53.39 13.07 -37.03
CA GLN A 367 54.36 11.95 -37.03
C GLN A 367 55.86 12.21 -36.83
N GLN A 368 56.39 11.62 -35.73
CA GLN A 368 57.53 10.68 -35.62
C GLN A 368 57.96 10.67 -34.12
N GLY A 369 58.27 9.57 -33.43
CA GLY A 369 58.69 8.24 -33.85
C GLY A 369 60.22 8.09 -33.78
N ARG A 370 60.78 7.77 -32.60
CA ARG A 370 62.11 7.14 -32.29
C ARG A 370 62.49 7.52 -30.85
N GLY A 371 63.12 6.71 -30.02
CA GLY A 371 63.96 5.52 -30.22
C GLY A 371 65.06 5.61 -29.16
N GLY A 372 65.20 4.57 -28.33
CA GLY A 372 65.91 4.63 -27.04
C GLY A 372 67.44 4.61 -27.04
N LYS A 373 67.99 4.54 -25.82
CA LYS A 373 69.29 3.99 -25.38
C LYS A 373 69.34 4.11 -23.85
N ALA A 374 69.43 3.01 -23.10
CA ALA A 374 70.67 2.36 -22.62
C ALA A 374 71.29 3.11 -21.42
N LEU A 375 71.83 2.53 -20.35
CA LEU A 375 71.98 1.17 -19.77
C LEU A 375 72.80 1.39 -18.47
N VAL A 376 72.70 0.49 -17.47
CA VAL A 376 73.70 0.21 -16.38
C VAL A 376 73.80 1.23 -15.22
N ARG A 377 73.97 0.96 -13.90
CA ARG A 377 74.43 -0.14 -13.00
C ARG A 377 73.78 0.12 -11.62
N SER A 378 73.18 -0.84 -10.90
CA SER A 378 73.76 -1.82 -9.94
C SER A 378 74.06 -1.29 -8.52
N SER A 379 73.83 -2.17 -7.53
CA SER A 379 74.22 -2.17 -6.09
C SER A 379 73.30 -1.37 -5.13
N ALA A 380 72.88 -1.85 -3.95
CA ALA A 380 73.16 -3.08 -3.20
C ALA A 380 72.01 -3.37 -2.19
N SER A 381 71.79 -4.66 -1.96
CA SER A 381 71.58 -5.38 -0.69
C SER A 381 71.02 -4.63 0.54
N SER A 382 69.79 -4.98 0.96
CA SER A 382 69.49 -5.77 2.19
C SER A 382 68.00 -6.00 2.35
#